data_AF-A0A7S2K4G8-F1
#
_entry.id   AF-A0A7S2K4G8-F1
#
_cell.length_a   1.000
_cell.length_b   1.000
_cell.length_c   1.000
_cell.angle_alpha   90.00
_cell.angle_beta   90.00
_cell.angle_gamma   90.00
#
_symmetry.space_group_name_H-M   'P 1'
#
loop_
_entity.id
_entity.type
_entity.pdbx_description
1 polymer ?
#
loop_
_entity_poly.entity_id
_entity_poly.type
_entity_poly.pdbx_seq_one_letter_code
_entity_poly.pdbx_strand_id
1 'polypeptide(L)'
;WRIDGRGEPGAQLALAGDAGAPPRTRDQGRPGDKYEVTLMIAGKYRAVSWRKVFTAAPSGGLEPSLVGRYYVAGSWSDWSFQELAESAPGSGLYSANVRVKFGRNHFVIVRNRDWDQVFYPASQSGEALEEGSADGDQVAGPDEAAAGTTWLLSGGEGRDFLVEFQRSFEGGSDLRRVAWRATYGR
;
A
#
# COMPACT_ATOMS: atom_id res chain seq x y z
N TRP A 1 13.13 14.87 -7.28
CA TRP A 1 12.28 14.48 -8.42
C TRP A 1 11.42 13.32 -7.94
N ARG A 2 10.10 13.51 -7.80
CA ARG A 2 9.14 12.43 -7.52
C ARG A 2 8.51 12.01 -8.85
N ILE A 3 8.35 10.71 -9.04
CA ILE A 3 7.69 10.12 -10.21
C ILE A 3 6.36 9.56 -9.68
N ASP A 4 5.34 10.41 -9.52
CA ASP A 4 4.00 10.02 -9.04
C ASP A 4 2.89 10.18 -10.09
N GLY A 5 3.26 10.55 -11.33
CA GLY A 5 2.32 10.59 -12.46
C GLY A 5 1.21 11.65 -12.34
N ARG A 6 1.33 12.63 -11.42
CA ARG A 6 0.39 13.73 -11.35
C ARG A 6 0.64 14.70 -12.51
N GLY A 7 -0.35 14.82 -13.40
CA GLY A 7 -0.41 15.92 -14.34
C GLY A 7 -0.43 17.26 -13.59
N GLU A 8 0.23 18.27 -14.15
CA GLU A 8 0.35 19.63 -13.63
C GLU A 8 -1.00 20.17 -13.08
N PRO A 9 -1.03 20.81 -11.89
CA PRO A 9 -2.24 21.39 -11.34
C PRO A 9 -2.54 22.71 -12.07
N GLY A 10 -3.25 22.62 -13.19
CA GLY A 10 -3.54 23.79 -14.03
C GLY A 10 -4.80 23.73 -14.89
N ALA A 11 -5.71 22.79 -14.68
CA ALA A 11 -7.00 22.77 -15.37
C ALA A 11 -8.13 22.39 -14.42
N GLN A 12 -8.72 23.41 -13.81
CA GLN A 12 -9.88 23.27 -12.93
C GLN A 12 -11.19 23.57 -13.70
N LEU A 13 -12.20 22.74 -13.43
CA LEU A 13 -13.65 22.90 -13.68
C LEU A 13 -14.17 22.76 -15.13
N ALA A 14 -14.82 21.62 -15.40
CA ALA A 14 -16.15 21.60 -16.03
C ALA A 14 -16.83 20.22 -15.88
N LEU A 15 -18.02 20.25 -15.27
CA LEU A 15 -19.24 19.49 -15.58
C LEU A 15 -19.30 17.97 -15.33
N ALA A 16 -20.33 17.62 -14.56
CA ALA A 16 -20.84 16.28 -14.37
C ALA A 16 -21.21 15.63 -15.72
N GLY A 17 -20.76 14.39 -15.91
CA GLY A 17 -21.12 13.54 -17.04
C GLY A 17 -20.05 12.51 -17.32
N ASP A 18 -20.36 11.26 -16.99
CA ASP A 18 -19.65 10.04 -17.38
C ASP A 18 -18.15 9.97 -17.00
N ALA A 19 -17.84 9.30 -15.89
CA ALA A 19 -16.48 9.02 -15.44
C ALA A 19 -15.80 7.97 -16.33
N GLY A 20 -15.56 8.32 -17.60
CA GLY A 20 -14.61 7.62 -18.44
C GLY A 20 -13.22 7.76 -17.83
N ALA A 21 -12.54 6.64 -17.64
CA ALA A 21 -11.17 6.62 -17.12
C ALA A 21 -10.28 7.61 -17.91
N PRO A 22 -9.38 8.36 -17.24
CA PRO A 22 -8.55 9.35 -17.90
C PRO A 22 -7.78 8.72 -19.06
N PRO A 23 -7.60 9.45 -20.19
CA PRO A 23 -6.91 8.92 -21.35
C PRO A 23 -5.50 8.46 -20.96
N ARG A 24 -5.18 7.22 -21.31
CA ARG A 24 -3.88 6.63 -20.99
C ARG A 24 -2.78 7.43 -21.67
N THR A 25 -1.99 8.15 -20.88
CA THR A 25 -0.80 8.82 -21.40
C THR A 25 0.29 7.77 -21.65
N ARG A 26 1.23 8.08 -22.56
CA ARG A 26 2.40 7.23 -22.84
C ARG A 26 3.18 6.87 -21.57
N ASP A 27 3.13 7.75 -20.58
CA ASP A 27 3.88 7.65 -19.33
C ASP A 27 3.12 6.86 -18.26
N GLN A 28 1.87 6.45 -18.50
CA GLN A 28 1.12 5.62 -17.57
C GLN A 28 1.70 4.19 -17.56
N GLY A 29 2.27 3.80 -16.43
CA GLY A 29 2.79 2.46 -16.19
C GLY A 29 1.77 1.57 -15.50
N ARG A 30 1.83 0.26 -15.81
CA ARG A 30 1.13 -0.78 -15.07
C ARG A 30 2.12 -1.57 -14.22
N PRO A 31 1.69 -2.11 -13.07
CA PRO A 31 2.46 -3.11 -12.35
C PRO A 31 2.91 -4.23 -13.31
N GLY A 32 4.21 -4.55 -13.30
CA GLY A 32 4.81 -5.52 -14.23
C GLY A 32 5.37 -4.94 -15.52
N ASP A 33 5.01 -3.70 -15.90
CA ASP A 33 5.68 -3.00 -17.01
C ASP A 33 7.16 -2.81 -16.68
N LYS A 34 8.03 -3.03 -17.66
CA LYS A 34 9.48 -2.82 -17.50
C LYS A 34 9.91 -1.59 -18.28
N TYR A 35 10.80 -0.82 -17.65
CA TYR A 35 11.36 0.40 -18.21
C TYR A 35 12.87 0.30 -18.24
N GLU A 36 13.46 0.76 -19.34
CA GLU A 36 14.88 1.09 -19.37
C GLU A 36 15.02 2.53 -18.87
N VAL A 37 15.72 2.71 -17.76
CA VAL A 37 15.97 4.01 -17.14
C VAL A 37 17.43 4.37 -17.37
N THR A 38 17.69 5.50 -18.01
CA THR A 38 19.04 6.01 -18.28
C THR A 38 19.27 7.27 -17.45
N LEU A 39 20.29 7.23 -16.59
CA LEU A 39 20.80 8.39 -15.87
C LEU A 39 22.04 8.92 -16.58
N MET A 40 21.97 10.16 -17.06
CA MET A 40 23.09 10.88 -17.68
C MET A 40 23.64 11.90 -16.68
N ILE A 41 24.96 11.86 -16.45
CA ILE A 41 25.66 12.81 -15.57
C ILE A 41 26.75 13.52 -16.38
N ALA A 42 26.66 14.84 -16.48
CA ALA A 42 27.63 15.70 -17.17
C ALA A 42 28.06 16.84 -16.25
N GLY A 43 29.17 16.63 -15.52
CA GLY A 43 29.62 17.55 -14.48
C GLY A 43 28.55 17.74 -13.39
N LYS A 44 28.00 18.95 -13.26
CA LYS A 44 26.92 19.26 -12.32
C LYS A 44 25.51 18.90 -12.82
N TYR A 45 25.37 18.60 -14.11
CA TYR A 45 24.07 18.32 -14.72
C TYR A 45 23.72 16.84 -14.60
N ARG A 46 22.46 16.57 -14.24
CA ARG A 46 21.90 15.23 -14.11
C ARG A 46 20.60 15.20 -14.90
N ALA A 47 20.45 14.23 -15.79
CA ALA A 47 19.24 14.02 -16.57
C ALA A 47 18.82 12.55 -16.48
N VAL A 48 17.53 12.29 -16.31
CA VAL A 48 16.95 10.94 -16.34
C VAL A 48 16.05 10.86 -17.56
N SER A 49 16.24 9.83 -18.38
CA SER A 49 15.29 9.43 -19.42
C SER A 49 14.82 8.01 -19.15
N TRP A 50 13.61 7.71 -19.59
CA TRP A 50 13.05 6.37 -19.49
C TRP A 50 12.30 6.02 -20.76
N ARG A 51 12.30 4.73 -21.11
CA ARG A 51 11.40 4.18 -22.14
C ARG A 51 10.81 2.86 -21.67
N LYS A 52 9.52 2.66 -21.95
CA LYS A 52 8.85 1.38 -21.71
C LYS A 52 9.43 0.35 -22.68
N VAL A 53 9.99 -0.73 -22.14
CA VAL A 53 10.60 -1.83 -22.93
C VAL A 53 9.76 -3.11 -22.88
N PHE A 54 8.83 -3.21 -21.94
CA PHE A 54 7.90 -4.33 -21.82
C PHE A 54 6.58 -3.86 -21.23
N THR A 55 5.47 -4.30 -21.82
CA THR A 55 4.13 -4.14 -21.27
C THR A 55 3.68 -5.48 -20.73
N ALA A 56 3.39 -5.56 -19.43
CA ALA A 56 2.90 -6.80 -18.85
C ALA A 56 1.51 -7.16 -19.39
N ALA A 57 1.32 -8.44 -19.71
CA ALA A 57 -0.01 -8.96 -19.95
C ALA A 57 -0.83 -8.90 -18.64
N PRO A 58 -2.18 -8.80 -18.72
CA PRO A 58 -3.02 -8.99 -17.55
C PRO A 58 -3.00 -10.48 -17.15
N SER A 59 -1.93 -10.92 -16.51
CA SER A 59 -1.82 -12.23 -15.88
C SER A 59 -2.36 -12.15 -14.45
N GLY A 60 -3.22 -13.09 -14.06
CA GLY A 60 -3.88 -13.11 -12.74
C GLY A 60 -2.98 -13.54 -11.57
N GLY A 61 -1.65 -13.50 -11.74
CA GLY A 61 -0.67 -13.81 -10.71
C GLY A 61 0.22 -12.60 -10.43
N LEU A 62 0.69 -12.48 -9.19
CA LEU A 62 1.73 -11.53 -8.82
C LEU A 62 3.00 -11.85 -9.60
N GLU A 63 3.41 -10.95 -10.51
CA GLU A 63 4.77 -10.99 -11.08
C GLU A 63 5.80 -11.08 -9.93
N PRO A 64 6.89 -11.86 -10.07
CA PRO A 64 7.86 -12.04 -8.98
C PRO A 64 8.45 -10.73 -8.42
N SER A 65 8.52 -9.67 -9.24
CA SER A 65 8.95 -8.33 -8.82
C SER A 65 7.91 -7.56 -8.00
N LEU A 66 6.65 -7.97 -8.06
CA LEU A 66 5.54 -7.43 -7.26
C LEU A 66 5.40 -8.15 -5.92
N VAL A 67 5.91 -9.38 -5.81
CA VAL A 67 6.07 -10.09 -4.53
C VAL A 67 6.96 -9.26 -3.61
N GLY A 68 6.45 -8.97 -2.43
CA GLY A 68 7.17 -8.21 -1.40
C GLY A 68 6.98 -8.87 -0.05
N ARG A 69 7.83 -8.50 0.91
CA ARG A 69 7.57 -8.78 2.31
C ARG A 69 6.75 -7.64 2.90
N TYR A 70 5.78 -7.97 3.71
CA TYR A 70 4.91 -7.00 4.35
C TYR A 70 5.13 -7.03 5.85
N TYR A 71 5.05 -5.84 6.45
CA TYR A 71 5.30 -5.62 7.86
C TYR A 71 4.14 -4.83 8.42
N VAL A 72 3.72 -5.14 9.63
CA VAL A 72 2.90 -4.21 10.42
C VAL A 72 3.83 -3.34 11.27
N ALA A 73 3.57 -2.04 11.27
CA ALA A 73 4.22 -1.08 12.15
C ALA A 73 3.13 -0.34 12.92
N GLY A 74 3.26 -0.27 14.24
CA GLY A 74 2.24 0.37 15.06
C GLY A 74 2.79 0.96 16.35
N SER A 75 1.94 1.71 17.04
CA SER A 75 2.29 2.42 18.26
C SER A 75 2.71 1.50 19.42
N TRP A 76 2.26 0.24 19.43
CA TRP A 76 2.63 -0.73 20.45
C TRP A 76 4.11 -1.15 20.40
N SER A 77 4.73 -1.06 19.22
CA SER A 77 6.12 -1.47 18.99
C SER A 77 7.04 -0.28 18.69
N ASP A 78 6.59 0.94 19.05
CA ASP A 78 7.27 2.20 18.73
C ASP A 78 7.59 2.29 17.22
N TRP A 79 6.62 1.88 16.39
CA TRP A 79 6.70 1.81 14.93
C TRP A 79 7.79 0.89 14.36
N SER A 80 8.30 -0.05 15.15
CA SER A 80 9.18 -1.09 14.62
C SER A 80 8.43 -2.09 13.72
N PHE A 81 9.13 -2.61 12.72
CA PHE A 81 8.57 -3.51 11.73
C PHE A 81 8.43 -4.94 12.26
N GLN A 82 7.19 -5.42 12.36
CA GLN A 82 6.88 -6.82 12.63
C GLN A 82 6.43 -7.49 11.33
N GLU A 83 7.09 -8.58 10.93
CA GLU A 83 6.80 -9.25 9.66
C GLU A 83 5.43 -9.94 9.67
N LEU A 84 4.68 -9.79 8.58
CA LEU A 84 3.47 -10.54 8.31
C LEU A 84 3.84 -11.83 7.58
N ALA A 85 3.53 -12.97 8.18
CA ALA A 85 3.78 -14.29 7.60
C ALA A 85 2.77 -14.56 6.47
N GLU A 86 3.25 -15.00 5.31
CA GLU A 86 2.38 -15.42 4.22
C GLU A 86 1.70 -16.75 4.58
N SER A 87 0.37 -16.83 4.39
CA SER A 87 -0.41 -18.02 4.73
C SER A 87 -0.04 -19.24 3.89
N ALA A 88 0.27 -19.01 2.61
CA ALA A 88 0.82 -20.00 1.69
C ALA A 88 1.61 -19.28 0.57
N PRO A 89 2.67 -19.89 0.01
CA PRO A 89 3.47 -19.27 -1.04
C PRO A 89 2.62 -18.80 -2.23
N GLY A 90 2.65 -17.49 -2.52
CA GLY A 90 1.93 -16.89 -3.64
C GLY A 90 0.43 -16.67 -3.40
N SER A 91 -0.08 -16.92 -2.19
CA SER A 91 -1.47 -16.65 -1.84
C SER A 91 -1.79 -15.15 -1.82
N GLY A 92 -0.77 -14.32 -1.60
CA GLY A 92 -0.94 -12.88 -1.40
C GLY A 92 -1.65 -12.52 -0.09
N LEU A 93 -1.90 -13.50 0.80
CA LEU A 93 -2.48 -13.31 2.12
C LEU A 93 -1.37 -13.42 3.18
N TYR A 94 -1.25 -12.39 4.01
CA TYR A 94 -0.23 -12.25 5.03
C TYR A 94 -0.88 -11.96 6.39
N SER A 95 -0.32 -12.46 7.48
CA SER A 95 -0.86 -12.19 8.81
C SER A 95 0.18 -12.15 9.93
N ALA A 96 -0.12 -11.42 11.00
CA ALA A 96 0.63 -11.48 12.25
C ALA A 96 -0.28 -11.27 13.46
N ASN A 97 0.08 -11.92 14.57
CA ASN A 97 -0.49 -11.60 15.88
C ASN A 97 0.30 -10.45 16.50
N VAL A 98 -0.38 -9.37 16.86
CA VAL A 98 0.21 -8.18 17.48
C VAL A 98 -0.39 -7.99 18.86
N ARG A 99 0.47 -7.64 19.82
CA ARG A 99 0.05 -7.35 21.19
C ARG A 99 0.03 -5.85 21.40
N VAL A 100 -1.15 -5.31 21.68
CA VAL A 100 -1.32 -3.85 21.82
C VAL A 100 -1.01 -3.38 23.24
N LYS A 101 -0.49 -2.14 23.35
CA LYS A 101 -0.32 -1.44 24.63
C LYS A 101 -1.67 -0.81 25.06
N PHE A 102 -1.73 -0.22 26.24
CA PHE A 102 -2.95 0.45 26.74
C PHE A 102 -3.44 1.56 25.80
N GLY A 103 -4.77 1.67 25.61
CA GLY A 103 -5.42 2.79 24.94
C GLY A 103 -5.63 2.60 23.43
N ARG A 104 -5.67 3.72 22.70
CA ARG A 104 -5.85 3.75 21.24
C ARG A 104 -4.54 3.43 20.55
N ASN A 105 -4.51 2.34 19.79
CA ASN A 105 -3.31 1.89 19.09
C ASN A 105 -3.43 2.13 17.60
N HIS A 106 -2.37 2.65 16.99
CA HIS A 106 -2.32 3.03 15.58
C HIS A 106 -1.46 2.02 14.84
N PHE A 107 -1.79 1.72 13.57
CA PHE A 107 -0.92 0.93 12.72
C PHE A 107 -1.04 1.22 11.23
N VAL A 108 -0.03 0.80 10.50
CA VAL A 108 0.04 0.77 9.03
C VAL A 108 0.69 -0.52 8.56
N ILE A 109 0.57 -0.82 7.26
CA ILE A 109 1.29 -1.92 6.62
C ILE A 109 2.42 -1.34 5.78
N VAL A 110 3.62 -1.87 5.91
CA VAL A 110 4.83 -1.38 5.24
C VAL A 110 5.39 -2.48 4.36
N ARG A 111 5.65 -2.17 3.09
CA ARG A 111 6.30 -3.10 2.16
C ARG A 111 7.81 -2.98 2.27
N ASN A 112 8.51 -4.11 2.32
CA ASN A 112 9.96 -4.22 2.26
C ASN A 112 10.76 -3.37 3.28
N ARG A 113 10.14 -3.04 4.43
CA ARG A 113 10.72 -2.15 5.46
C ARG A 113 11.06 -0.75 4.93
N ASP A 114 10.29 -0.28 3.97
CA ASP A 114 10.47 1.01 3.31
C ASP A 114 9.30 1.95 3.64
N TRP A 115 9.58 3.03 4.37
CA TRP A 115 8.57 4.04 4.74
C TRP A 115 8.04 4.83 3.55
N ASP A 116 8.65 4.69 2.36
CA ASP A 116 8.10 5.23 1.12
C ASP A 116 7.12 4.26 0.44
N GLN A 117 6.88 3.08 1.03
CA GLN A 117 5.97 2.04 0.53
C GLN A 117 4.97 1.60 1.61
N VAL A 118 4.14 2.53 2.07
CA VAL A 118 3.19 2.32 3.16
C VAL A 118 1.77 2.19 2.62
N PHE A 119 1.03 1.19 3.09
CA PHE A 119 -0.42 1.10 2.94
C PHE A 119 -1.09 1.60 4.20
N TYR A 120 -2.13 2.40 4.03
CA TYR A 120 -2.83 3.10 5.09
C TYR A 120 -4.29 3.35 4.71
N PRO A 121 -5.17 3.77 5.65
CA PRO A 121 -6.56 4.10 5.33
C PRO A 121 -6.66 5.28 4.34
N ALA A 122 -7.49 5.16 3.30
CA ALA A 122 -7.66 6.23 2.31
C ALA A 122 -8.35 7.49 2.87
N SER A 123 -9.15 7.33 3.93
CA SER A 123 -9.77 8.42 4.68
C SER A 123 -9.23 8.46 6.10
N GLN A 124 -9.39 9.60 6.78
CA GLN A 124 -9.02 9.70 8.19
C GLN A 124 -9.75 8.62 8.99
N SER A 125 -8.97 7.93 9.82
CA SER A 125 -9.43 6.80 10.61
C SER A 125 -10.57 7.23 11.54
N GLY A 126 -11.63 6.43 11.55
CA GLY A 126 -12.78 6.61 12.44
C GLY A 126 -12.48 6.21 13.89
N GLU A 127 -13.46 5.62 14.57
CA GLU A 127 -13.27 5.12 15.92
C GLU A 127 -12.32 3.91 15.96
N ALA A 128 -11.69 3.68 17.11
CA ALA A 128 -10.89 2.49 17.34
C ALA A 128 -11.81 1.27 17.52
N LEU A 129 -11.53 0.18 16.81
CA LEU A 129 -12.40 -1.00 16.76
C LEU A 129 -11.66 -2.28 17.19
N GLU A 130 -12.41 -3.21 17.81
CA GLU A 130 -11.91 -4.55 18.13
C GLU A 130 -11.87 -5.45 16.90
N GLU A 131 -12.61 -5.07 15.86
CA GLU A 131 -12.64 -5.73 14.56
C GLU A 131 -12.89 -4.68 13.47
N GLY A 132 -12.21 -4.81 12.34
CA GLY A 132 -12.43 -3.95 11.18
C GLY A 132 -11.81 -4.52 9.91
N SER A 133 -12.25 -3.99 8.77
CA SER A 133 -11.74 -4.33 7.45
C SER A 133 -11.76 -3.09 6.57
N ALA A 134 -10.78 -2.99 5.68
CA ALA A 134 -10.71 -2.01 4.61
C ALA A 134 -10.29 -2.72 3.32
N ASP A 135 -10.97 -2.44 2.21
CA ASP A 135 -10.70 -3.06 0.91
C ASP A 135 -10.68 -2.05 -0.25
N GLY A 136 -9.97 -2.41 -1.32
CA GLY A 136 -9.93 -1.65 -2.57
C GLY A 136 -9.55 -0.19 -2.34
N ASP A 137 -10.50 0.71 -2.61
CA ASP A 137 -10.33 2.16 -2.52
C ASP A 137 -10.24 2.68 -1.07
N GLN A 138 -10.55 1.85 -0.06
CA GLN A 138 -10.38 2.19 1.35
C GLN A 138 -8.93 2.01 1.83
N VAL A 139 -8.09 1.35 1.01
CA VAL A 139 -6.66 1.16 1.28
C VAL A 139 -5.86 2.01 0.28
N ALA A 140 -5.18 3.04 0.78
CA ALA A 140 -4.27 3.86 0.00
C ALA A 140 -2.84 3.29 -0.01
N GLY A 141 -1.96 3.90 -0.82
CA GLY A 141 -0.59 3.45 -1.02
C GLY A 141 -0.42 2.24 -1.96
N PRO A 142 0.80 1.68 -2.11
CA PRO A 142 1.97 1.97 -1.30
C PRO A 142 2.65 3.28 -1.72
N ASP A 143 2.72 4.24 -0.81
CA ASP A 143 3.45 5.51 -0.99
C ASP A 143 3.87 6.11 0.37
N GLU A 144 4.48 7.30 0.36
CA GLU A 144 4.93 8.03 1.56
C GLU A 144 3.87 8.99 2.15
N ALA A 145 2.64 8.99 1.62
CA ALA A 145 1.59 9.94 2.00
C ALA A 145 0.76 9.48 3.21
N ALA A 146 1.23 8.48 3.96
CA ALA A 146 0.60 7.98 5.19
C ALA A 146 0.61 8.98 6.36
N ALA A 147 1.11 10.20 6.16
CA ALA A 147 1.29 11.20 7.22
C ALA A 147 -0.06 11.58 7.88
N GLY A 148 -0.33 10.98 9.03
CA GLY A 148 -1.52 11.22 9.86
C GLY A 148 -2.69 10.27 9.64
N THR A 149 -2.56 9.25 8.79
CA THR A 149 -3.62 8.29 8.47
C THR A 149 -3.18 6.86 8.82
N THR A 150 -3.85 6.23 9.78
CA THR A 150 -3.43 4.93 10.33
C THR A 150 -4.63 4.16 10.86
N TRP A 151 -4.75 2.86 10.64
CA TRP A 151 -5.84 2.10 11.24
C TRP A 151 -5.75 2.12 12.78
N LEU A 152 -6.91 2.04 13.43
CA LEU A 152 -7.04 2.15 14.88
C LEU A 152 -7.57 0.84 15.49
N LEU A 153 -6.83 0.31 16.45
CA LEU A 153 -7.21 -0.85 17.26
C LEU A 153 -7.75 -0.36 18.61
N SER A 154 -8.92 -0.84 19.03
CA SER A 154 -9.42 -0.64 20.39
C SER A 154 -9.11 -1.85 21.26
N GLY A 155 -8.41 -1.64 22.37
CA GLY A 155 -8.09 -2.73 23.27
C GLY A 155 -7.63 -2.25 24.63
N GLY A 156 -7.90 -3.08 25.65
CA GLY A 156 -7.24 -3.00 26.93
C GLY A 156 -5.80 -3.51 26.84
N GLU A 157 -5.01 -3.21 27.88
CA GLU A 157 -3.61 -3.64 27.97
C GLU A 157 -3.44 -5.15 27.75
N GLY A 158 -2.45 -5.52 26.93
CA GLY A 158 -2.08 -6.92 26.73
C GLY A 158 -3.00 -7.70 25.79
N ARG A 159 -3.96 -7.04 25.14
CA ARG A 159 -4.84 -7.70 24.16
C ARG A 159 -4.09 -8.05 22.89
N ASP A 160 -4.36 -9.24 22.38
CA ASP A 160 -3.79 -9.73 21.13
C ASP A 160 -4.78 -9.49 19.97
N PHE A 161 -4.25 -9.09 18.83
CA PHE A 161 -4.97 -8.87 17.58
C PHE A 161 -4.33 -9.68 16.47
N LEU A 162 -5.16 -10.29 15.62
CA LEU A 162 -4.70 -10.78 14.33
C LEU A 162 -4.87 -9.67 13.30
N VAL A 163 -3.78 -9.27 12.68
CA VAL A 163 -3.77 -8.36 11.52
C VAL A 163 -3.54 -9.19 10.28
N GLU A 164 -4.40 -9.02 9.28
CA GLU A 164 -4.37 -9.69 7.98
C GLU A 164 -4.22 -8.63 6.89
N PHE A 165 -3.33 -8.88 5.93
CA PHE A 165 -3.16 -8.08 4.73
C PHE A 165 -3.25 -9.00 3.52
N GLN A 166 -4.08 -8.64 2.55
CA GLN A 166 -4.19 -9.34 1.28
C GLN A 166 -3.86 -8.39 0.14
N ARG A 167 -3.06 -8.87 -0.82
CA ARG A 167 -2.78 -8.16 -2.07
C ARG A 167 -2.80 -9.12 -3.25
N SER A 168 -3.54 -8.78 -4.30
CA SER A 168 -3.53 -9.48 -5.58
C SER A 168 -3.52 -8.48 -6.74
N PHE A 169 -3.08 -8.92 -7.92
CA PHE A 169 -3.22 -8.14 -9.14
C PHE A 169 -4.13 -8.87 -10.10
N GLU A 170 -5.31 -8.32 -10.32
CA GLU A 170 -6.35 -8.91 -11.14
C GLU A 170 -6.76 -7.91 -12.22
N GLY A 171 -6.73 -8.32 -13.49
CA GLY A 171 -7.14 -7.45 -14.60
C GLY A 171 -6.30 -6.18 -14.77
N GLY A 172 -5.11 -6.11 -14.16
CA GLY A 172 -4.26 -4.91 -14.14
C GLY A 172 -4.57 -3.93 -13.01
N SER A 173 -5.43 -4.32 -12.05
CA SER A 173 -5.75 -3.56 -10.85
C SER A 173 -5.03 -4.14 -9.63
N ASP A 174 -4.57 -3.29 -8.72
CA ASP A 174 -3.96 -3.67 -7.44
C ASP A 174 -5.06 -3.78 -6.37
N LEU A 175 -5.52 -5.01 -6.13
CA LEU A 175 -6.52 -5.32 -5.11
C LEU A 175 -5.83 -5.47 -3.77
N ARG A 176 -6.28 -4.69 -2.78
CA ARG A 176 -5.67 -4.59 -1.46
C ARG A 176 -6.76 -4.73 -0.41
N ARG A 177 -6.49 -5.49 0.64
CA ARG A 177 -7.38 -5.62 1.80
C ARG A 177 -6.56 -5.65 3.07
N VAL A 178 -7.03 -4.95 4.09
CA VAL A 178 -6.51 -5.03 5.46
C VAL A 178 -7.68 -5.41 6.36
N ALA A 179 -7.49 -6.40 7.21
CA ALA A 179 -8.46 -6.77 8.24
C ALA A 179 -7.75 -6.94 9.57
N TRP A 180 -8.45 -6.63 10.65
CA TRP A 180 -7.96 -6.87 12.00
C TRP A 180 -9.10 -7.35 12.88
N ARG A 181 -8.77 -8.23 13.83
CA ARG A 181 -9.70 -8.69 14.87
C ARG A 181 -8.97 -9.01 16.15
N ALA A 182 -9.58 -8.66 17.27
CA ALA A 182 -9.13 -9.10 18.58
C ALA A 182 -9.20 -10.62 18.66
N THR A 183 -8.13 -11.25 19.15
CA THR A 183 -8.10 -12.67 19.43
C THR A 183 -8.35 -12.88 20.91
N TYR A 184 -9.34 -13.70 21.23
CA TYR A 184 -9.58 -14.15 22.60
C TYR A 184 -8.79 -15.45 22.81
N GLY A 185 -7.97 -15.49 23.85
CA GLY A 185 -7.27 -16.72 24.22
C GLY A 185 -8.26 -17.87 24.42
N ARG A 186 -7.92 -19.04 23.89
CA ARG A 186 -8.52 -20.31 24.34
C ARG A 186 -8.04 -20.66 25.74
#